data_AF-A0A2J6RPS7-F1
#
_entry.id   AF-A0A2J6RPS7-F1
#
_cell.length_a   1.000
_cell.length_b   1.000
_cell.length_c   1.000
_cell.angle_alpha   90.00
_cell.angle_beta   90.00
_cell.angle_gamma   90.00
#
_symmetry.space_group_name_H-M   'P 1'
#
loop_
_entity.id
_entity.type
_entity.pdbx_description
1 polymer ?
#
loop_
_entity_poly.entity_id
_entity_poly.type
_entity_poly.pdbx_seq_one_letter_code
_entity_poly.pdbx_strand_id
1 'polypeptide(L)'
;MLRVAVQPPSHAHPNEPLYPPLVARLSSETTIFSELSQTWAVATLIHHSGEVLHDQLGGKVVDSAHPLPEAALGTNGTSVERDRAYFYFSGLAISEPGRYRVRVSLMQMDYSPHGSGEGTVRVLETIDSRSITVNDDALTNSRPSTWLQHIMVTQLLIAPDSRERAFLRVLRDDGQEIPSPQ
;
A
#
# COMPACT_ATOMS: atom_id res chain seq x y z
N MET A 1 2.10 14.16 8.53
CA MET A 1 2.75 12.96 9.05
C MET A 1 2.30 11.72 8.28
N LEU A 2 3.24 10.92 7.82
CA LEU A 2 3.00 9.67 7.09
C LEU A 2 2.93 8.51 8.08
N ARG A 3 1.88 7.68 7.98
CA ARG A 3 1.72 6.47 8.80
C ARG A 3 1.26 5.30 7.97
N VAL A 4 1.65 4.09 8.35
CA VAL A 4 1.05 2.88 7.80
C VAL A 4 -0.31 2.66 8.47
N ALA A 5 -1.38 2.65 7.69
CA ALA A 5 -2.75 2.38 8.12
C ALA A 5 -3.04 0.87 8.12
N VAL A 6 -2.64 0.16 7.06
CA VAL A 6 -2.78 -1.30 6.94
C VAL A 6 -1.40 -1.90 6.77
N GLN A 7 -1.03 -2.78 7.69
CA GLN A 7 0.25 -3.47 7.67
C GLN A 7 0.18 -4.69 6.75
N PRO A 8 1.21 -4.95 5.94
CA PRO A 8 1.31 -6.18 5.16
C PRO A 8 1.40 -7.39 6.09
N PRO A 9 1.13 -8.61 5.59
CA PRO A 9 1.17 -9.81 6.42
C PRO A 9 2.59 -10.05 6.96
N SER A 10 2.68 -10.66 8.14
CA SER A 10 3.98 -11.04 8.72
C SER A 10 4.63 -12.23 8.00
N HIS A 11 3.84 -12.99 7.25
CA HIS A 11 4.27 -14.12 6.44
C HIS A 11 3.71 -14.00 5.02
N ALA A 12 4.53 -14.31 4.02
CA ALA A 12 4.13 -14.27 2.61
C ALA A 12 4.77 -15.43 1.84
N HIS A 13 4.23 -15.70 0.65
CA HIS A 13 4.83 -16.62 -0.31
C HIS A 13 5.52 -15.86 -1.44
N PRO A 14 6.60 -16.42 -2.01
CA PRO A 14 7.27 -15.85 -3.16
C PRO A 14 6.28 -15.63 -4.33
N ASN A 15 6.36 -14.47 -4.97
CA ASN A 15 5.55 -14.08 -6.12
C ASN A 15 4.02 -14.07 -5.88
N GLU A 16 3.57 -14.18 -4.63
CA GLU A 16 2.16 -14.03 -4.26
C GLU A 16 1.90 -12.59 -3.78
N PRO A 17 0.77 -11.97 -4.19
CA PRO A 17 0.42 -10.65 -3.70
C PRO A 17 0.19 -10.64 -2.20
N LEU A 18 0.86 -9.72 -1.51
CA LEU A 18 0.72 -9.47 -0.08
C LEU A 18 -0.72 -9.13 0.27
N TYR A 19 -1.31 -9.94 1.15
CA TYR A 19 -2.64 -9.70 1.71
C TYR A 19 -2.61 -9.83 3.23
N PRO A 20 -3.10 -8.83 3.99
CA PRO A 20 -3.74 -7.60 3.53
C PRO A 20 -2.77 -6.65 2.79
N PRO A 21 -3.28 -5.79 1.87
CA PRO A 21 -2.45 -4.86 1.10
C PRO A 21 -1.84 -3.78 2.01
N LEU A 22 -0.70 -3.25 1.60
CA LEU A 22 -0.07 -2.13 2.29
C LEU A 22 -0.83 -0.83 1.98
N VAL A 23 -1.26 -0.14 3.04
CA VAL A 23 -1.92 1.17 2.92
C VAL A 23 -1.23 2.16 3.83
N ALA A 24 -0.85 3.30 3.27
CA ALA A 24 -0.32 4.43 4.03
C ALA A 24 -1.36 5.56 4.09
N ARG A 25 -1.33 6.35 5.15
CA ARG A 25 -2.14 7.54 5.35
C ARG A 25 -1.26 8.75 5.62
N LEU A 26 -1.73 9.90 5.18
CA LEU A 26 -1.10 11.19 5.41
C LEU A 26 -2.02 12.04 6.29
N SER A 27 -1.58 12.32 7.51
CA SER A 27 -2.22 13.29 8.40
C SER A 27 -1.60 14.67 8.23
N SER A 28 -2.40 15.72 8.34
CA SER A 28 -1.90 17.10 8.45
C SER A 28 -2.85 17.95 9.26
N GLU A 29 -2.29 18.91 9.98
CA GLU A 29 -3.05 19.96 10.68
C GLU A 29 -3.70 20.91 9.66
N THR A 30 -2.97 21.22 8.58
CA THR A 30 -3.40 22.13 7.51
C THR A 30 -4.09 21.41 6.35
N THR A 31 -4.84 22.17 5.55
CA THR A 31 -5.42 21.69 4.29
C THR A 31 -4.34 21.57 3.22
N ILE A 32 -3.98 20.35 2.85
CA ILE A 32 -2.90 20.05 1.89
C ILE A 32 -3.43 19.66 0.49
N PHE A 33 -4.72 19.84 0.21
CA PHE A 33 -5.37 19.36 -1.02
C PHE A 33 -4.71 19.86 -2.32
N SER A 34 -4.24 21.10 -2.35
CA SER A 34 -3.50 21.65 -3.51
C SER A 34 -2.17 20.91 -3.75
N GLU A 35 -1.49 20.53 -2.66
CA GLU A 35 -0.20 19.86 -2.69
C GLU A 35 -0.32 18.35 -2.99
N LEU A 36 -1.48 17.74 -2.73
CA LEU A 36 -1.71 16.32 -3.00
C LEU A 36 -1.52 15.96 -4.48
N SER A 37 -1.83 16.90 -5.39
CA SER A 37 -1.61 16.72 -6.84
C SER A 37 -0.13 16.55 -7.22
N GLN A 38 0.77 17.03 -6.37
CA GLN A 38 2.22 16.98 -6.54
C GLN A 38 2.86 15.91 -5.65
N THR A 39 2.05 15.13 -4.94
CA THR A 39 2.49 14.20 -3.91
C THR A 39 2.16 12.76 -4.30
N TRP A 40 3.16 11.89 -4.25
CA TRP A 40 3.00 10.45 -4.45
C TRP A 40 3.83 9.69 -3.43
N ALA A 41 3.50 8.41 -3.24
CA ALA A 41 4.24 7.54 -2.35
C ALA A 41 4.86 6.38 -3.13
N VAL A 42 6.09 6.01 -2.75
CA VAL A 42 6.84 4.92 -3.35
C VAL A 42 7.11 3.86 -2.29
N ALA A 43 6.68 2.63 -2.54
CA ALA A 43 7.02 1.45 -1.77
C ALA A 43 8.34 0.86 -2.27
N THR A 44 9.27 0.62 -1.36
CA THR A 44 10.58 0.03 -1.62
C THR A 44 10.80 -1.14 -0.67
N LEU A 45 11.44 -2.21 -1.14
CA LEU A 45 11.74 -3.37 -0.31
C LEU A 45 13.08 -3.18 0.38
N ILE A 46 13.10 -3.41 1.69
CA ILE A 46 14.29 -3.32 2.53
C ILE A 46 14.58 -4.70 3.08
N HIS A 47 15.76 -5.24 2.78
CA HIS A 47 16.22 -6.48 3.37
C HIS A 47 16.53 -6.31 4.85
N HIS A 48 16.56 -7.40 5.62
CA HIS A 48 16.95 -7.34 7.03
C HIS A 48 18.37 -6.81 7.26
N SER A 49 19.24 -6.83 6.23
CA SER A 49 20.58 -6.24 6.25
C SER A 49 20.56 -4.71 6.16
N GLY A 50 19.42 -4.11 5.81
CA GLY A 50 19.28 -2.68 5.53
C GLY A 50 19.47 -2.32 4.05
N GLU A 51 19.75 -3.30 3.19
CA GLU A 51 19.87 -3.11 1.74
C GLU A 51 18.51 -2.83 1.10
N VAL A 52 18.47 -1.87 0.17
CA VAL A 52 17.27 -1.56 -0.61
C VAL A 52 17.29 -2.43 -1.87
N LEU A 53 16.24 -3.24 -2.04
CA LEU A 53 16.12 -4.18 -3.14
C LEU A 53 15.11 -3.64 -4.15
N HIS A 54 15.58 -3.30 -5.34
CA HIS A 54 14.76 -2.67 -6.39
C HIS A 54 14.06 -3.70 -7.28
N ASP A 55 14.69 -4.87 -7.51
CA ASP A 55 14.21 -5.84 -8.49
C ASP A 55 13.37 -6.97 -7.89
N GLN A 56 13.18 -6.98 -6.57
CA GLN A 56 12.50 -8.06 -5.84
C GLN A 56 11.08 -7.71 -5.37
N LEU A 57 10.62 -6.48 -5.62
CA LEU A 57 9.27 -6.04 -5.29
C LEU A 57 8.47 -5.81 -6.57
N GLY A 58 7.58 -6.74 -6.88
CA GLY A 58 6.64 -6.63 -7.98
C GLY A 58 5.34 -5.94 -7.59
N GLY A 59 4.50 -5.65 -8.60
CA GLY A 59 3.18 -5.07 -8.42
C GLY A 59 3.17 -3.54 -8.45
N LYS A 60 2.15 -2.93 -7.83
CA LYS A 60 1.99 -1.47 -7.79
C LYS A 60 2.85 -0.88 -6.67
N VAL A 61 4.08 -0.50 -7.00
CA VAL A 61 5.05 0.09 -6.06
C VAL A 61 4.94 1.61 -5.92
N VAL A 62 4.18 2.27 -6.78
CA VAL A 62 3.94 3.72 -6.71
C VAL A 62 2.44 3.99 -6.71
N ASP A 63 2.01 4.92 -5.86
CA ASP A 63 0.64 5.42 -5.87
C ASP A 63 0.57 6.93 -5.62
N SER A 64 -0.42 7.57 -6.24
CA SER A 64 -0.74 8.98 -6.01
C SER A 64 -1.54 9.13 -4.72
N ALA A 65 -1.57 10.35 -4.18
CA ALA A 65 -2.37 10.63 -3.00
C ALA A 65 -3.88 10.62 -3.31
N HIS A 66 -4.64 9.78 -2.61
CA HIS A 66 -6.09 9.74 -2.70
C HIS A 66 -6.69 10.59 -1.58
N PRO A 67 -7.36 11.72 -1.89
CA PRO A 67 -7.90 12.61 -0.87
C PRO A 67 -9.03 11.93 -0.08
N LEU A 68 -9.02 12.10 1.24
CA LEU A 68 -10.11 11.68 2.12
C LEU A 68 -11.12 12.84 2.29
N PRO A 69 -12.43 12.58 2.16
CA PRO A 69 -13.44 13.60 2.40
C PRO A 69 -13.37 14.13 3.83
N GLU A 70 -13.42 15.45 3.99
CA GLU A 70 -13.40 16.08 5.32
C GLU A 70 -14.60 15.66 6.20
N ALA A 71 -15.70 15.22 5.57
CA ALA A 71 -16.90 14.71 6.23
C ALA A 71 -16.78 13.28 6.78
N ALA A 72 -15.79 12.50 6.32
CA ALA A 72 -15.56 11.11 6.79
C ALA A 72 -14.82 11.06 8.14
N LEU A 73 -14.32 12.21 8.62
CA LEU A 73 -13.58 12.36 9.86
C LEU A 73 -14.56 12.67 10.99
N GLY A 74 -15.06 11.62 11.64
CA GLY A 74 -15.99 11.73 12.77
C GLY A 74 -15.56 12.78 13.80
N THR A 75 -16.55 13.53 14.28
CA THR A 75 -16.50 14.70 15.18
C THR A 75 -15.97 14.43 16.60
N ASN A 76 -15.15 13.39 16.82
CA ASN A 76 -14.77 12.93 18.17
C ASN A 76 -13.26 12.89 18.45
N GLY A 77 -12.43 13.47 17.59
CA GLY A 77 -10.98 13.55 17.82
C GLY A 77 -10.54 14.93 18.28
N THR A 78 -10.02 15.04 19.49
CA THR A 78 -9.27 16.21 20.00
C THR A 78 -7.88 16.37 19.35
N SER A 79 -7.58 15.65 18.27
CA SER A 79 -6.28 15.74 17.59
C SER A 79 -6.26 16.88 16.57
N VAL A 80 -5.22 17.72 16.67
CA VAL A 80 -4.95 18.82 15.75
C VAL A 80 -4.65 18.30 14.33
N GLU A 81 -4.06 17.11 14.22
CA GLU A 81 -3.84 16.42 12.95
C GLU A 81 -5.07 15.63 12.50
N ARG A 82 -5.45 15.82 11.23
CA ARG A 82 -6.54 15.09 10.56
C ARG A 82 -5.98 14.26 9.41
N ASP A 83 -6.52 13.06 9.18
CA ASP A 83 -6.18 12.25 8.02
C ASP A 83 -6.70 12.94 6.74
N ARG A 84 -5.80 13.26 5.81
CA ARG A 84 -6.12 14.05 4.60
C ARG A 84 -6.06 13.23 3.32
N ALA A 85 -5.20 12.22 3.26
CA ALA A 85 -5.06 11.36 2.10
C ALA A 85 -4.59 9.95 2.47
N TYR A 86 -4.78 9.01 1.57
CA TYR A 86 -4.24 7.66 1.65
C TYR A 86 -3.51 7.25 0.37
N PHE A 87 -2.66 6.24 0.48
CA PHE A 87 -1.92 5.61 -0.61
C PHE A 87 -2.16 4.11 -0.54
N TYR A 88 -2.49 3.51 -1.68
CA TYR A 88 -2.92 2.12 -1.78
C TYR A 88 -1.99 1.32 -2.72
N PHE A 89 -1.19 0.45 -2.10
CA PHE A 89 -0.24 -0.41 -2.80
C PHE A 89 -0.83 -1.81 -2.97
N SER A 90 -1.62 -1.99 -4.04
CA SER A 90 -2.21 -3.29 -4.38
C SER A 90 -1.25 -4.20 -5.13
N GLY A 91 -1.34 -5.48 -4.82
CA GLY A 91 -0.64 -6.52 -5.56
C GLY A 91 0.88 -6.50 -5.39
N LEU A 92 1.40 -5.85 -4.32
CA LEU A 92 2.81 -5.96 -3.96
C LEU A 92 3.16 -7.44 -3.77
N ALA A 93 4.18 -7.93 -4.45
CA ALA A 93 4.64 -9.32 -4.34
C ALA A 93 6.16 -9.34 -4.19
N ILE A 94 6.67 -10.20 -3.32
CA ILE A 94 8.12 -10.33 -3.09
C ILE A 94 8.59 -11.60 -3.80
N SER A 95 9.59 -11.50 -4.67
CA SER A 95 10.00 -12.62 -5.52
C SER A 95 10.87 -13.65 -4.82
N GLU A 96 11.67 -13.25 -3.84
CA GLU A 96 12.67 -14.11 -3.21
C GLU A 96 12.35 -14.41 -1.74
N PRO A 97 12.56 -15.64 -1.26
CA PRO A 97 12.47 -15.98 0.16
C PRO A 97 13.42 -15.15 1.02
N GLY A 98 13.02 -14.82 2.25
CA GLY A 98 13.85 -14.01 3.13
C GLY A 98 13.05 -13.18 4.12
N ARG A 99 13.74 -12.27 4.82
CA ARG A 99 13.12 -11.36 5.78
C ARG A 99 13.27 -9.92 5.31
N TYR A 100 12.14 -9.26 5.16
CA TYR A 100 12.05 -7.94 4.55
C TYR A 100 11.18 -6.98 5.35
N ARG A 101 11.24 -5.70 4.99
CA ARG A 101 10.30 -4.65 5.36
C ARG A 101 9.97 -3.83 4.12
N VAL A 102 8.77 -3.28 4.04
CA VAL A 102 8.42 -2.34 2.97
C VAL A 102 8.52 -0.94 3.52
N ARG A 103 9.38 -0.11 2.91
CA ARG A 103 9.51 1.31 3.20
C ARG A 103 8.65 2.11 2.24
N VAL A 104 7.75 2.90 2.77
CA VAL A 104 6.95 3.88 2.02
C VAL A 104 7.62 5.23 2.15
N SER A 105 7.99 5.82 1.02
CA SER A 105 8.60 7.14 0.93
C SER A 105 7.62 8.12 0.29
N LEU A 106 7.30 9.20 0.99
CA LEU A 106 6.49 10.30 0.50
C LEU A 106 7.35 11.22 -0.35
N MET A 107 6.99 11.35 -1.62
CA MET A 107 7.66 12.18 -2.60
C MET A 107 6.78 13.37 -2.94
N GLN A 108 7.38 14.54 -3.09
CA GLN A 108 6.72 15.74 -3.59
C GLN A 108 7.56 16.38 -4.69
N MET A 109 6.89 16.81 -5.75
CA MET A 109 7.54 17.59 -6.80
C MET A 109 7.65 19.05 -6.38
N ASP A 110 8.87 19.59 -6.37
CA ASP A 110 9.13 21.00 -6.06
C ASP A 110 9.18 21.81 -7.35
N TYR A 111 8.19 22.70 -7.52
CA TYR A 111 8.10 23.66 -8.62
C TYR A 111 8.57 25.07 -8.21
N SER A 112 9.48 25.19 -7.25
CA SER A 112 9.96 26.51 -6.83
C SER A 112 10.75 27.21 -7.96
N PRO A 113 10.39 28.45 -8.32
CA PRO A 113 11.08 29.19 -9.38
C PRO A 113 12.49 29.68 -8.99
N HIS A 114 12.90 29.46 -7.73
CA HIS A 114 14.20 29.88 -7.17
C HIS A 114 15.10 28.68 -6.79
N GLY A 115 14.65 27.45 -7.03
CA GLY A 115 15.42 26.23 -6.83
C GLY A 115 16.35 25.95 -8.01
N SER A 116 17.53 25.42 -7.74
CA SER A 116 18.49 24.98 -8.76
C SER A 116 17.93 23.80 -9.58
N GLY A 117 17.23 24.11 -10.67
CA GLY A 117 16.73 23.11 -11.63
C GLY A 117 15.22 22.86 -11.51
N GLU A 118 14.52 23.17 -12.60
CA GLU A 118 13.11 22.85 -12.85
C GLU A 118 12.84 21.35 -12.58
N GLY A 119 11.87 21.03 -11.72
CA GLY A 119 11.41 19.65 -11.49
C GLY A 119 12.20 18.81 -10.48
N THR A 120 12.70 19.42 -9.40
CA THR A 120 13.39 18.66 -8.34
C THR A 120 12.37 17.85 -7.50
N VAL A 121 12.61 16.55 -7.34
CA VAL A 121 11.80 15.68 -6.47
C VAL A 121 12.39 15.67 -5.06
N ARG A 122 11.53 15.89 -4.05
CA ARG A 122 11.91 15.87 -2.64
C ARG A 122 11.27 14.71 -1.92
N VAL A 123 12.08 13.98 -1.13
CA VAL A 123 11.58 13.02 -0.15
C VAL A 123 11.17 13.82 1.10
N LEU A 124 9.88 13.82 1.42
CA LEU A 124 9.37 14.53 2.60
C LEU A 124 9.48 13.68 3.87
N GLU A 125 9.06 12.42 3.78
CA GLU A 125 8.95 11.53 4.92
C GLU A 125 9.08 10.07 4.47
N THR A 126 9.59 9.19 5.34
CA THR A 126 9.67 7.75 5.09
C THR A 126 9.16 6.98 6.29
N ILE A 127 8.37 5.94 6.05
CA ILE A 127 7.88 5.03 7.11
C ILE A 127 8.10 3.57 6.71
N ASP A 128 8.49 2.75 7.66
CA ASP A 128 8.72 1.32 7.45
C ASP A 128 7.53 0.49 7.95
N SER A 129 7.21 -0.55 7.21
CA SER A 129 6.27 -1.58 7.64
C SER A 129 6.86 -2.47 8.73
N ARG A 130 6.02 -3.32 9.32
CA ARG A 130 6.47 -4.49 10.09
C ARG A 130 7.27 -5.43 9.20
N SER A 131 8.08 -6.27 9.84
CA SER A 131 8.85 -7.31 9.17
C SER A 131 7.93 -8.36 8.53
N ILE A 132 8.25 -8.72 7.29
CA ILE A 132 7.61 -9.76 6.49
C ILE A 132 8.62 -10.89 6.33
N THR A 133 8.20 -12.12 6.60
CA THR A 133 8.99 -13.32 6.32
C THR A 133 8.40 -14.02 5.11
N VAL A 134 9.16 -14.06 4.01
CA VAL A 134 8.79 -14.79 2.80
C VAL A 134 9.34 -16.20 2.93
N ASN A 135 8.45 -17.18 2.94
CA ASN A 135 8.82 -18.58 3.13
C ASN A 135 9.47 -19.14 1.86
N ASP A 136 10.35 -20.12 2.03
CA ASP A 136 10.88 -20.90 0.91
C ASP A 136 9.93 -22.07 0.62
N ASP A 137 9.18 -21.99 -0.47
CA ASP A 137 8.30 -23.07 -0.93
C ASP A 137 9.10 -24.31 -1.39
N ALA A 138 10.43 -24.23 -1.51
CA ALA A 138 11.26 -25.38 -1.87
C ALA A 138 11.24 -26.49 -0.79
N LEU A 139 10.92 -26.17 0.47
CA LEU A 139 10.87 -27.15 1.56
C LEU A 139 9.50 -27.82 1.76
N THR A 140 8.44 -27.35 1.11
CA THR A 140 7.10 -27.97 1.18
C THR A 140 6.81 -28.94 0.03
N ASN A 141 7.65 -28.97 -1.02
CA ASN A 141 7.49 -29.89 -2.16
C ASN A 141 7.93 -31.34 -1.93
N SER A 142 8.24 -31.73 -0.69
CA SER A 142 8.44 -33.14 -0.32
C SER A 142 7.16 -33.78 0.22
N ARG A 143 6.10 -33.87 -0.61
CA ARG A 143 5.09 -34.95 -0.61
C ARG A 143 3.98 -34.64 -1.62
N PRO A 144 3.80 -35.44 -2.70
CA PRO A 144 2.61 -35.34 -3.52
C PRO A 144 1.45 -35.99 -2.75
N SER A 145 0.59 -35.20 -2.10
CA SER A 145 -0.71 -35.67 -1.63
C SER A 145 -1.72 -35.55 -2.78
N THR A 146 -1.97 -36.71 -3.37
CA THR A 146 -2.83 -37.01 -4.52
C THR A 146 -4.31 -36.70 -4.25
N TRP A 147 -4.73 -35.47 -3.95
CA TRP A 147 -6.16 -35.14 -3.74
C TRP A 147 -6.62 -33.73 -4.17
N LEU A 148 -5.78 -32.90 -4.81
CA LEU A 148 -6.20 -31.56 -5.29
C LEU A 148 -6.18 -31.38 -6.82
N GLN A 149 -6.26 -32.46 -7.60
CA GLN A 149 -6.43 -32.35 -9.05
C GLN A 149 -7.88 -32.06 -9.49
N HIS A 150 -8.83 -31.90 -8.56
CA HIS A 150 -10.24 -31.66 -8.89
C HIS A 150 -10.75 -30.22 -8.64
N ILE A 151 -9.94 -29.29 -8.14
CA ILE A 151 -10.37 -27.91 -7.83
C ILE A 151 -9.46 -26.88 -8.53
N MET A 152 -9.13 -27.07 -9.81
CA MET A 152 -8.40 -26.07 -10.61
C MET A 152 -9.02 -25.81 -11.99
N VAL A 153 -10.35 -25.84 -12.13
CA VAL A 153 -11.01 -25.45 -13.40
C VAL A 153 -12.05 -24.35 -13.24
N THR A 154 -12.21 -23.73 -12.05
CA THR A 154 -13.29 -22.74 -11.85
C THR A 154 -12.94 -21.50 -11.03
N GLN A 155 -11.74 -20.93 -11.18
CA GLN A 155 -11.46 -19.58 -10.60
C GLN A 155 -10.63 -18.65 -11.49
N LEU A 156 -10.53 -18.93 -12.79
CA LEU A 156 -9.86 -18.06 -13.75
C LEU A 156 -10.90 -17.14 -14.41
N LEU A 157 -11.41 -16.15 -13.67
CA LEU A 157 -12.07 -14.91 -14.14
C LEU A 157 -12.69 -14.16 -12.95
N ILE A 158 -11.87 -13.55 -12.09
CA ILE A 158 -12.35 -12.55 -11.13
C ILE A 158 -11.67 -11.24 -11.48
N ALA A 159 -12.43 -10.36 -12.14
CA ALA A 159 -12.00 -9.04 -12.56
C ALA A 159 -11.51 -8.20 -11.35
N PRO A 160 -10.50 -7.33 -11.55
CA PRO A 160 -9.87 -6.52 -10.49
C PRO A 160 -10.87 -5.59 -9.75
N ASP A 161 -11.99 -5.25 -10.39
CA ASP A 161 -13.07 -4.39 -9.90
C ASP A 161 -13.88 -5.00 -8.72
N SER A 162 -13.83 -6.32 -8.54
CA SER A 162 -14.61 -7.02 -7.50
C SER A 162 -14.05 -6.85 -6.08
N ARG A 163 -12.72 -6.73 -5.94
CA ARG A 163 -12.05 -6.58 -4.63
C ARG A 163 -12.18 -5.16 -4.09
N GLU A 164 -12.16 -4.17 -4.96
CA GLU A 164 -12.39 -2.77 -4.62
C GLU A 164 -13.85 -2.55 -4.18
N ARG A 165 -14.82 -3.14 -4.90
CA ARG A 165 -16.24 -3.11 -4.50
C ARG A 165 -16.51 -3.84 -3.19
N ALA A 166 -15.77 -4.90 -2.90
CA ALA A 166 -15.87 -5.60 -1.61
C ALA A 166 -15.33 -4.72 -0.46
N PHE A 167 -14.25 -3.98 -0.68
CA PHE A 167 -13.70 -3.04 0.29
C PHE A 167 -14.62 -1.84 0.53
N LEU A 168 -15.20 -1.25 -0.53
CA LEU A 168 -16.21 -0.21 -0.39
C LEU A 168 -17.45 -0.71 0.38
N ARG A 169 -17.81 -1.99 0.23
CA ARG A 169 -18.92 -2.58 1.01
C ARG A 169 -18.57 -2.72 2.50
N VAL A 170 -17.33 -3.11 2.83
CA VAL A 170 -16.85 -3.18 4.21
C VAL A 170 -16.81 -1.79 4.86
N LEU A 171 -16.44 -0.75 4.11
CA LEU A 171 -16.51 0.65 4.59
C LEU A 171 -17.96 1.15 4.77
N ARG A 172 -18.90 0.65 3.96
CA ARG A 172 -20.34 0.98 4.06
C ARG A 172 -20.98 0.36 5.31
N ASP A 173 -20.63 -0.88 5.63
CA ASP A 173 -21.19 -1.61 6.79
C ASP A 173 -20.71 -1.03 8.13
N ASP A 174 -19.63 -0.23 8.12
CA ASP A 174 -19.11 0.52 9.27
C ASP A 174 -19.77 1.92 9.44
N GLY A 175 -20.86 2.19 8.69
CA GLY A 175 -21.71 3.37 8.88
C GLY A 175 -21.30 4.62 8.09
N GLN A 176 -20.45 4.49 7.06
CA GLN A 176 -20.08 5.62 6.20
C GLN A 176 -20.86 5.60 4.87
N GLU A 177 -21.49 6.73 4.54
CA GLU A 177 -22.22 6.90 3.27
C GLU A 177 -21.25 7.09 2.09
N ILE A 178 -21.40 6.23 1.08
CA ILE A 178 -20.65 6.29 -0.18
C ILE A 178 -21.63 6.74 -1.27
N PRO A 179 -21.34 7.80 -2.05
CA PRO A 179 -22.18 8.20 -3.17
C PRO A 179 -22.10 7.15 -4.30
N SER A 180 -23.26 6.76 -4.81
CA SER A 180 -23.36 5.83 -5.94
C SER A 180 -22.79 6.44 -7.22
N PRO A 181 -22.03 5.69 -8.04
CA PRO A 181 -21.65 6.15 -9.37
C PRO A 181 -22.91 6.25 -10.26
N GLN A 182 -23.05 7.39 -10.96
CA GLN A 182 -24.01 7.57 -12.05
C GLN A 182 -23.54 6.87 -13.33
#